data_AF-A0A7G2HKN5-F1
#
_entry.id   AF-A0A7G2HKN5-F1
#
_cell.length_a   1.000
_cell.length_b   1.000
_cell.length_c   1.000
_cell.angle_alpha   90.00
_cell.angle_beta   90.00
_cell.angle_gamma   90.00
#
_symmetry.space_group_name_H-M   'P 1'
#
loop_
_entity.id
_entity.type
_entity.pdbx_description
1 polymer ?
#
loop_
_entity_poly.entity_id
_entity_poly.type
_entity_poly.pdbx_seq_one_letter_code
_entity_poly.pdbx_strand_id
1 'polypeptide(L)'
;MDKDFDYPLDWREFLNRILQESSKCRSKITSVLLIGPKNSGKTTFCLKIAKEFLNNKSYLNNNIYILDCDLGQPLVSPMSCVKLVKWDIEDICIGNSKNINISPEVMFYIGGNSPITHPLRYIKGLKQCFEYIKSIEEDNIILIL
;
A
#
# COMPACT_ATOMS: atom_id res chain seq x y z
N MET A 1 -16.86 19.65 3.47
CA MET A 1 -15.62 20.40 3.17
C MET A 1 -14.49 19.70 3.89
N ASP A 2 -13.82 18.78 3.21
CA ASP A 2 -12.56 18.24 3.73
C ASP A 2 -11.56 19.40 3.74
N LYS A 3 -10.96 19.68 4.90
CA LYS A 3 -9.78 20.55 4.93
C LYS A 3 -8.73 19.84 4.10
N ASP A 4 -8.33 20.43 2.98
CA ASP A 4 -7.13 19.98 2.28
C ASP A 4 -5.98 20.02 3.28
N PHE A 5 -5.56 18.83 3.71
CA PHE A 5 -4.39 18.67 4.56
C PHE A 5 -3.19 19.09 3.71
N ASP A 6 -2.55 20.20 4.05
CA ASP A 6 -1.36 20.65 3.33
C ASP A 6 -0.20 19.71 3.69
N TYR A 7 0.12 18.82 2.77
CA TYR A 7 1.23 17.88 2.93
C TYR A 7 2.57 18.62 2.81
N PRO A 8 3.61 18.15 3.51
CA PRO A 8 4.97 18.66 3.35
C PRO A 8 5.40 18.74 1.86
N LEU A 9 6.23 19.73 1.52
CA LEU A 9 6.62 19.99 0.13
C LEU A 9 7.34 18.78 -0.50
N ASP A 10 8.23 18.15 0.26
CA ASP A 10 8.96 16.94 -0.12
C ASP A 10 8.03 15.76 -0.41
N TRP A 11 6.93 15.61 0.33
CA TRP A 11 5.92 14.58 0.07
C TRP A 11 5.20 14.82 -1.25
N ARG A 12 4.87 16.08 -1.54
CA ARG A 12 4.24 16.48 -2.81
C ARG A 12 5.17 16.30 -3.99
N GLU A 13 6.43 16.68 -3.86
CA GLU A 13 7.45 16.51 -4.89
C GLU A 13 7.69 15.02 -5.21
N PHE A 14 7.81 14.18 -4.17
CA PHE A 14 7.93 12.74 -4.35
C PHE A 14 6.71 12.15 -5.05
N LEU A 15 5.50 12.52 -4.61
CA LEU A 15 4.25 12.07 -5.21
C LEU A 15 4.16 12.45 -6.70
N ASN A 16 4.47 13.70 -7.04
CA ASN A 16 4.46 14.16 -8.42
C ASN A 16 5.45 13.37 -9.29
N ARG A 17 6.63 13.09 -8.75
CA ARG A 17 7.63 12.28 -9.45
C ARG A 17 7.12 10.86 -9.72
N ILE A 18 6.56 10.18 -8.72
CA ILE A 18 6.07 8.80 -8.92
C ILE A 18 4.89 8.74 -9.90
N LEU A 19 3.98 9.73 -9.90
CA LEU A 19 2.88 9.81 -10.86
C LEU A 19 3.37 10.07 -12.31
N GLN A 20 4.39 10.91 -12.47
CA GLN A 20 4.97 11.21 -13.79
C GLN A 20 5.80 10.03 -14.35
N GLU A 21 6.50 9.29 -13.50
CA GLU A 21 7.32 8.15 -13.94
C GLU A 21 6.48 6.90 -14.22
N SER A 22 5.32 6.77 -13.57
CA SER A 22 4.39 5.63 -13.73
C SER A 22 3.43 5.74 -14.91
N SER A 23 3.10 6.96 -15.36
CA SER A 23 2.22 7.21 -16.51
C SER A 23 2.86 6.99 -17.88
N LYS A 24 4.16 6.63 -17.93
CA LYS A 24 4.88 6.36 -19.18
C LYS A 24 4.60 4.93 -19.65
N CYS A 25 4.49 4.69 -20.97
CA CYS A 25 4.22 3.37 -21.58
C CYS A 25 5.15 2.22 -21.15
N ARG A 26 6.26 2.55 -20.47
CA ARG A 26 7.05 1.59 -19.71
C ARG A 26 7.34 2.24 -18.36
N SER A 27 6.50 1.95 -17.37
CA SER A 27 6.66 2.51 -16.04
C SER A 27 8.06 2.14 -15.51
N LYS A 28 8.81 3.15 -15.05
CA LYS A 28 10.09 2.90 -14.37
C LYS A 28 9.89 2.49 -12.91
N ILE A 29 8.71 2.76 -12.35
CA ILE A 29 8.39 2.55 -10.95
C ILE A 29 7.23 1.57 -10.85
N THR A 30 7.53 0.37 -10.39
CA THR A 30 6.54 -0.69 -10.13
C THR A 30 6.27 -0.87 -8.64
N SER A 31 7.13 -0.32 -7.78
CA SER A 31 6.98 -0.44 -6.33
C SER A 31 7.49 0.78 -5.56
N VAL A 32 6.81 1.13 -4.47
CA VAL A 32 7.19 2.17 -3.52
C VAL A 32 7.24 1.57 -2.11
N LEU A 33 8.39 1.69 -1.45
CA LEU A 33 8.61 1.20 -0.08
C LEU A 33 8.68 2.39 0.89
N LEU A 34 7.78 2.42 1.87
CA LEU A 34 7.74 3.49 2.88
C LEU A 34 8.39 3.01 4.18
N ILE A 35 9.54 3.59 4.52
CA ILE A 35 10.29 3.26 5.74
C ILE A 35 10.36 4.49 6.64
N GLY A 36 10.26 4.26 7.95
CA GLY A 36 10.35 5.32 8.94
C GLY A 36 9.92 4.87 10.33
N PRO A 37 10.21 5.66 11.37
CA PRO A 37 9.88 5.31 12.75
C PRO A 37 8.37 5.22 12.97
N LYS A 38 7.97 4.66 14.11
CA LYS A 38 6.55 4.64 14.52
C LYS A 38 5.99 6.06 14.53
N ASN A 39 4.74 6.22 14.08
CA ASN A 39 4.04 7.50 14.00
C ASN A 39 4.69 8.56 13.09
N SER A 40 5.57 8.20 12.16
CA SER A 40 6.15 9.15 11.18
C SER A 40 5.21 9.52 10.02
N GLY A 41 3.95 9.06 10.04
CA GLY A 41 2.97 9.35 8.99
C GLY A 41 3.01 8.42 7.77
N LYS A 42 3.73 7.28 7.80
CA LYS A 42 3.82 6.33 6.66
C LYS A 42 2.45 5.92 6.12
N THR A 43 1.56 5.48 7.01
CA THR A 43 0.20 5.05 6.65
C THR A 43 -0.57 6.19 6.00
N THR A 44 -0.50 7.40 6.57
CA THR A 44 -1.11 8.61 5.99
C THR A 44 -0.57 8.88 4.58
N PHE A 45 0.75 8.78 4.38
CA PHE A 45 1.33 9.03 3.08
C PHE A 45 0.96 7.95 2.05
N CYS A 46 0.95 6.68 2.46
CA CYS A 46 0.52 5.58 1.61
C CYS A 46 -0.92 5.78 1.12
N LEU A 47 -1.82 6.17 2.02
CA LEU A 47 -3.21 6.50 1.69
C LEU A 47 -3.30 7.65 0.69
N LYS A 48 -2.47 8.69 0.88
CA LYS A 48 -2.39 9.81 -0.07
C LYS A 48 -1.90 9.35 -1.43
N ILE A 49 -0.82 8.57 -1.50
CA ILE A 49 -0.29 8.02 -2.76
C ILE A 49 -1.37 7.18 -3.45
N ALA A 50 -2.00 6.25 -2.73
CA ALA A 50 -3.06 5.40 -3.26
C ALA A 50 -4.20 6.20 -3.88
N LYS A 51 -4.73 7.18 -3.12
CA LYS A 51 -5.81 8.05 -3.58
C LYS A 51 -5.42 8.82 -4.84
N GLU A 52 -4.18 9.30 -4.94
CA GLU A 52 -3.73 10.10 -6.06
C GLU A 52 -3.50 9.26 -7.32
N PHE A 53 -2.96 8.05 -7.19
CA PHE A 53 -2.84 7.11 -8.30
C PHE A 53 -4.21 6.74 -8.88
N LEU A 54 -5.13 6.34 -8.02
CA LEU A 54 -6.44 5.87 -8.45
C LEU A 54 -7.34 7.00 -8.96
N ASN A 55 -7.11 8.26 -8.56
CA ASN A 55 -7.80 9.43 -9.14
C ASN A 55 -7.09 9.99 -10.39
N ASN A 56 -5.89 9.52 -10.72
CA ASN A 56 -5.14 10.03 -11.86
C ASN A 56 -5.62 9.37 -13.16
N LYS A 57 -6.25 10.16 -14.03
CA LYS A 57 -6.76 9.70 -15.34
C LYS A 57 -5.68 9.20 -16.30
N SER A 58 -4.42 9.56 -16.08
CA SER A 58 -3.28 9.09 -16.87
C SER A 58 -2.73 7.75 -16.37
N TYR A 59 -3.16 7.28 -15.20
CA TYR A 59 -2.86 5.95 -14.72
C TYR A 59 -3.84 4.98 -15.39
N LEU A 60 -3.30 4.04 -16.18
CA LEU A 60 -4.09 3.17 -17.05
C LEU A 60 -4.82 2.06 -16.28
N ASN A 61 -4.38 1.76 -15.06
CA ASN A 61 -5.00 0.75 -14.22
C ASN A 61 -5.98 1.40 -13.25
N ASN A 62 -7.06 0.70 -12.93
CA ASN A 62 -8.05 1.18 -11.97
C ASN A 62 -7.74 0.74 -10.54
N ASN A 63 -6.54 0.17 -10.32
CA ASN A 63 -6.17 -0.47 -9.08
C ASN A 63 -4.68 -0.29 -8.73
N ILE A 64 -4.37 -0.46 -7.46
CA ILE A 64 -3.02 -0.61 -6.95
C ILE A 64 -2.97 -1.78 -5.96
N TYR A 65 -1.77 -2.25 -5.63
CA TYR A 65 -1.58 -3.22 -4.56
C TYR A 65 -0.94 -2.57 -3.34
N ILE A 66 -1.40 -2.94 -2.15
CA ILE A 66 -0.76 -2.60 -0.87
C ILE A 66 -0.32 -3.87 -0.17
N LEU A 67 0.99 -3.97 0.08
CA LEU A 67 1.58 -4.94 0.98
C LEU A 67 1.67 -4.34 2.38
N ASP A 68 0.72 -4.69 3.24
CA ASP A 68 0.65 -4.30 4.64
C ASP A 68 1.43 -5.30 5.49
N CYS A 69 2.62 -4.90 5.93
CA CYS A 69 3.54 -5.74 6.70
C CYS A 69 3.69 -5.32 8.17
N ASP A 70 2.97 -4.28 8.62
CA ASP A 70 2.88 -3.93 10.05
C ASP A 70 1.93 -4.89 10.79
N LEU A 71 2.50 -5.75 11.63
CA LEU A 71 1.74 -6.73 12.40
C LEU A 71 0.98 -6.12 13.60
N GLY A 72 1.47 -5.00 14.12
CA GLY A 72 1.00 -4.38 15.35
C GLY A 72 0.00 -3.25 15.12
N GLN A 73 0.11 -2.55 14.01
CA GLN A 73 -0.80 -1.48 13.61
C GLN A 73 -1.07 -1.57 12.11
N PRO A 74 -1.73 -2.64 11.66
CA PRO A 74 -1.98 -2.85 10.24
C PRO A 74 -2.91 -1.77 9.69
N LEU A 75 -2.77 -1.50 8.39
CA LEU A 75 -3.74 -0.71 7.64
C LEU A 75 -5.06 -1.46 7.47
N VAL A 76 -4.99 -2.77 7.25
CA VAL A 76 -6.15 -3.64 6.99
C VAL A 76 -6.28 -4.69 8.09
N SER A 77 -7.48 -4.89 8.61
CA SER A 77 -7.71 -5.92 9.62
C SER A 77 -7.57 -7.34 9.02
N PRO A 78 -7.19 -8.36 9.82
CA PRO A 78 -6.85 -8.31 11.24
C PRO A 78 -5.36 -8.04 11.50
N MET A 79 -5.04 -7.81 12.79
CA MET A 79 -3.66 -7.75 13.32
C MET A 79 -2.93 -9.09 13.18
N SER A 80 -1.61 -9.07 13.39
CA SER A 80 -0.75 -10.27 13.37
C SER A 80 -0.71 -11.00 12.03
N CYS A 81 -1.05 -10.31 10.93
CA CYS A 81 -1.02 -10.84 9.58
C CYS A 81 -0.22 -9.91 8.66
N VAL A 82 0.62 -10.51 7.81
CA VAL A 82 1.09 -9.87 6.57
C VAL A 82 -0.02 -10.04 5.54
N LYS A 83 -0.37 -8.96 4.82
CA LYS A 83 -1.47 -8.97 3.87
C LYS A 83 -1.08 -8.27 2.58
N LEU A 84 -1.54 -8.82 1.46
CA LEU A 84 -1.56 -8.14 0.18
C LEU A 84 -3.00 -7.80 -0.16
N VAL A 85 -3.24 -6.53 -0.44
CA VAL A 85 -4.57 -5.98 -0.67
C VAL A 85 -4.57 -5.34 -2.05
N LYS A 86 -5.50 -5.73 -2.90
CA LYS A 86 -5.81 -4.99 -4.12
C LYS A 86 -6.77 -3.87 -3.76
N TRP A 87 -6.45 -2.65 -4.16
CA TRP A 87 -7.24 -1.46 -3.85
C TRP A 87 -7.69 -0.80 -5.13
N ASP A 88 -9.00 -0.77 -5.36
CA ASP A 88 -9.61 -0.23 -6.56
C ASP A 88 -10.21 1.17 -6.31
N ILE A 89 -10.51 1.91 -7.39
CA ILE A 89 -11.10 3.25 -7.31
C ILE A 89 -12.44 3.26 -6.56
N GLU A 90 -13.21 2.17 -6.63
CA GLU A 90 -14.51 2.01 -5.97
C GLU A 90 -14.38 1.98 -4.44
N ASP A 91 -13.26 1.48 -3.93
CA ASP A 91 -12.98 1.40 -2.49
C ASP A 91 -12.57 2.77 -1.90
N ILE A 92 -12.16 3.75 -2.72
CA ILE A 92 -11.78 5.11 -2.27
C ILE A 92 -12.98 5.88 -1.75
N CYS A 93 -14.18 5.54 -2.22
CA CYS A 93 -15.41 6.17 -1.76
C CYS A 93 -15.72 5.87 -0.28
N ILE A 94 -14.97 4.97 0.37
CA ILE A 94 -15.10 4.67 1.80
C ILE A 94 -14.27 5.68 2.60
N GLY A 95 -14.80 6.90 2.71
CA GLY A 95 -14.21 7.99 3.47
C GLY A 95 -13.87 7.61 4.92
N ASN A 96 -12.68 8.01 5.36
CA ASN A 96 -12.24 8.20 6.75
C ASN A 96 -12.47 7.07 7.77
N SER A 97 -12.88 5.88 7.36
CA SER A 97 -13.16 4.80 8.31
C SER A 97 -11.87 4.07 8.67
N LYS A 98 -11.57 4.01 9.97
CA LYS A 98 -10.39 3.38 10.57
C LYS A 98 -10.27 1.87 10.31
N ASN A 99 -11.10 1.30 9.44
CA ASN A 99 -11.11 -0.10 9.03
C ASN A 99 -11.53 -0.15 7.56
N ILE A 100 -10.54 -0.08 6.67
CA ILE A 100 -10.73 -0.39 5.25
C ILE A 100 -11.13 -1.87 5.18
N ASN A 101 -12.41 -2.13 4.88
CA ASN A 101 -12.98 -3.47 4.88
C ASN A 101 -12.75 -4.15 3.52
N ILE A 102 -11.49 -4.13 3.06
CA ILE A 102 -11.08 -4.78 1.82
C ILE A 102 -10.58 -6.17 2.17
N SER A 103 -11.09 -7.17 1.46
CA SER A 103 -10.61 -8.54 1.59
C SER A 103 -9.23 -8.66 0.93
N PRO A 104 -8.19 -9.13 1.64
CA PRO A 104 -6.88 -9.28 1.05
C PRO A 104 -6.86 -10.43 0.05
N GLU A 105 -6.13 -10.21 -1.05
CA GLU A 105 -5.78 -11.22 -2.06
C GLU A 105 -4.97 -12.36 -1.44
N VAL A 106 -4.04 -11.98 -0.55
CA VAL A 106 -3.20 -12.91 0.20
C VAL A 106 -3.15 -12.44 1.64
N MET A 107 -3.45 -13.34 2.58
CA MET A 107 -3.26 -13.10 4.01
C MET A 107 -2.45 -14.25 4.61
N PHE A 108 -1.42 -13.90 5.38
CA PHE A 108 -0.62 -14.88 6.10
C PHE A 108 -0.55 -14.54 7.59
N TYR A 109 -1.18 -15.37 8.42
CA TYR A 109 -1.15 -15.22 9.87
C TYR A 109 0.22 -15.55 10.44
N ILE A 110 0.79 -14.60 11.18
CA ILE A 110 2.11 -14.70 11.82
C ILE A 110 1.99 -15.17 13.27
N GLY A 111 1.00 -14.70 14.02
CA GLY A 111 0.81 -15.06 15.44
C GLY A 111 1.55 -14.18 16.44
N GLY A 112 1.93 -12.96 16.06
CA GLY A 112 2.51 -11.95 16.95
C GLY A 112 2.33 -10.55 16.39
N ASN A 113 2.59 -9.52 17.22
CA ASN A 113 2.47 -8.12 16.85
C ASN A 113 3.79 -7.48 16.38
N SER A 114 4.87 -8.27 16.28
CA SER A 114 6.18 -7.83 15.80
C SER A 114 6.86 -8.94 14.99
N PRO A 115 7.57 -8.60 13.89
CA PRO A 115 8.30 -9.58 13.10
C PRO A 115 9.31 -10.41 13.91
N ILE A 116 9.83 -9.86 15.01
CA ILE A 116 10.81 -10.56 15.87
C ILE A 116 10.21 -11.75 16.62
N THR A 117 8.88 -11.80 16.80
CA THR A 117 8.21 -12.90 17.50
C THR A 117 8.34 -14.21 16.69
N HIS A 118 8.16 -14.14 15.37
CA HIS A 118 8.24 -15.30 14.48
C HIS A 118 8.90 -14.93 13.14
N PRO A 119 10.23 -14.65 13.12
CA PRO A 119 10.90 -14.01 11.98
C PRO A 119 10.84 -14.86 10.70
N LEU A 120 11.05 -16.18 10.79
CA LEU A 120 10.96 -17.07 9.62
C LEU A 120 9.55 -17.14 9.05
N ARG A 121 8.53 -17.12 9.91
CA ARG A 121 7.12 -17.12 9.50
C ARG A 121 6.74 -15.81 8.83
N TYR A 122 7.24 -14.70 9.35
CA TYR A 122 7.08 -13.37 8.75
C TYR A 122 7.71 -13.31 7.35
N ILE A 123 8.96 -13.74 7.21
CA ILE A 123 9.64 -13.80 5.90
C ILE A 123 8.89 -14.69 4.91
N LYS A 124 8.37 -15.84 5.37
CA LYS A 124 7.55 -16.73 4.53
C LYS A 124 6.27 -16.05 4.06
N GLY A 125 5.59 -15.31 4.95
CA GLY A 125 4.40 -14.54 4.59
C GLY A 125 4.68 -13.48 3.53
N LEU A 126 5.74 -12.69 3.72
CA LEU A 126 6.17 -11.71 2.71
C LEU A 126 6.47 -12.38 1.37
N LYS A 127 7.20 -13.50 1.38
CA LYS A 127 7.53 -14.25 0.16
C LYS A 127 6.27 -14.69 -0.59
N GLN A 128 5.24 -15.18 0.10
CA GLN A 128 3.98 -15.56 -0.52
C GLN A 128 3.26 -14.39 -1.17
N CYS A 129 3.24 -13.21 -0.52
CA CYS A 129 2.68 -12.00 -1.12
C CYS A 129 3.45 -11.61 -2.40
N PHE A 130 4.78 -11.64 -2.39
CA PHE A 130 5.58 -11.35 -3.58
C PHE A 130 5.43 -12.39 -4.70
N GLU A 131 5.29 -13.67 -4.35
CA GLU A 131 5.02 -14.73 -5.34
C GLU A 131 3.66 -14.52 -6.02
N TYR A 132 2.64 -14.13 -5.26
CA TYR A 132 1.33 -13.79 -5.81
C TYR A 132 1.42 -12.59 -6.78
N ILE A 133 2.06 -11.50 -6.37
CA ILE A 133 2.26 -10.32 -7.23
C ILE A 133 2.94 -10.73 -8.54
N LYS A 134 4.00 -11.54 -8.48
CA LYS A 134 4.72 -12.00 -9.68
C LYS A 134 3.90 -12.91 -10.58
N SER A 135 2.87 -13.57 -10.04
CA SER A 135 1.96 -14.40 -10.83
C SER A 135 0.90 -13.60 -11.57
N ILE A 136 0.72 -12.33 -11.22
CA ILE A 136 -0.21 -11.42 -11.90
C ILE A 136 0.53 -10.76 -13.06
N GLU A 137 -0.01 -10.86 -14.27
CA GLU A 137 0.55 -10.26 -15.50
C GLU A 137 0.09 -8.79 -15.68
N GLU A 138 -0.10 -8.06 -14.59
CA GLU A 138 -0.56 -6.66 -14.61
C GLU A 138 0.56 -5.72 -14.13
N ASP A 139 0.86 -4.69 -14.91
CA ASP A 139 1.83 -3.64 -14.57
C ASP A 139 1.24 -2.67 -13.53
N ASN A 140 1.04 -3.13 -12.28
CA ASN A 140 0.49 -2.32 -11.20
C ASN A 140 1.55 -1.72 -10.28
N ILE A 141 1.19 -0.61 -9.65
CA ILE A 141 1.96 -0.01 -8.56
C ILE A 141 1.74 -0.82 -7.29
N ILE A 142 2.83 -1.18 -6.62
CA ILE A 142 2.81 -1.83 -5.32
C ILE A 142 3.30 -0.85 -4.25
N LEU A 143 2.47 -0.55 -3.25
CA LEU A 143 2.85 0.20 -2.07
C LEU A 143 3.19 -0.77 -0.94
N ILE A 144 4.34 -0.61 -0.31
CA ILE A 144 4.81 -1.48 0.77
C ILE A 144 4.90 -0.65 2.06
N LEU A 145 4.17 -1.09 3.08
CA LEU A 145 3.99 -0.44 4.38
C LEU A 145 4.47 -1.30 5.53
#